data_AF-A0A7V8XLN3-F1
#
_entry.id   AF-A0A7V8XLN3-F1
#
_cell.length_a   1.000
_cell.length_b   1.000
_cell.length_c   1.000
_cell.angle_alpha   90.00
_cell.angle_beta   90.00
_cell.angle_gamma   90.00
#
_symmetry.space_group_name_H-M   'P 1'
#
loop_
_entity.id
_entity.type
_entity.pdbx_description
1 polymer ?
#
loop_
_entity_poly.entity_id
_entity_poly.type
_entity_poly.pdbx_seq_one_letter_code
_entity_poly.pdbx_strand_id
1 'polypeptide(L)'
;TTGFDPAARRNAWELVRSLRGLGKTVLLTTHYLDEAQQLADRVAVLVAGEIVKLGRPSELIASAKAEIRYRRDGELVVLETEEPTRALHELTAAALAEGRELEGIEVRRATLEDVYLELVDGEPV
;
A
#
# COMPACT_ATOMS: atom_id res chain seq x y z
N THR A 1 7.87 13.23 11.14
CA THR A 1 8.07 14.62 10.63
C THR A 1 6.79 15.46 10.72
N THR A 2 5.99 15.31 11.80
CA THR A 2 4.75 16.09 12.01
C THR A 2 5.07 17.58 12.09
N GLY A 3 4.32 18.40 11.33
CA GLY A 3 4.47 19.85 11.33
C GLY A 3 5.58 20.40 10.43
N PHE A 4 6.26 19.55 9.64
CA PHE A 4 7.18 20.02 8.61
C PHE A 4 6.38 20.44 7.38
N ASP A 5 6.75 21.57 6.78
CA ASP A 5 6.31 21.89 5.43
C ASP A 5 6.96 20.90 4.42
N PRO A 6 6.42 20.80 3.18
CA PRO A 6 6.93 19.84 2.21
C PRO A 6 8.43 19.98 1.89
N ALA A 7 9.01 21.18 1.95
CA ALA A 7 10.43 21.39 1.70
C ALA A 7 11.29 20.91 2.87
N ALA A 8 10.92 21.26 4.11
CA ALA A 8 11.61 20.75 5.30
C ALA A 8 11.57 19.21 5.37
N ARG A 9 10.46 18.58 4.98
CA ARG A 9 10.34 17.12 4.92
C ARG A 9 11.33 16.50 3.93
N ARG A 10 11.44 17.07 2.73
CA ARG A 10 12.41 16.61 1.71
C ARG A 10 13.85 16.74 2.21
N ASN A 11 14.20 17.84 2.86
CA ASN A 11 15.54 18.03 3.42
C ASN A 11 15.86 17.00 4.50
N ALA A 12 14.90 16.68 5.38
CA ALA A 12 15.08 15.63 6.39
C ALA A 12 15.31 14.25 5.73
N TRP A 13 14.59 13.95 4.65
CA TRP A 13 14.75 12.71 3.91
C TRP A 13 16.11 12.61 3.23
N GLU A 14 16.60 13.71 2.64
CA GLU A 14 17.95 13.77 2.08
C GLU A 14 19.01 13.52 3.13
N LEU A 15 18.88 14.10 4.32
CA LEU A 15 19.79 13.85 5.44
C LEU A 15 19.83 12.36 5.83
N VAL A 16 18.66 11.71 5.94
CA VAL A 16 18.59 10.27 6.23
C VAL A 16 19.29 9.46 5.15
N ARG A 17 19.07 9.79 3.86
CA ARG A 17 19.74 9.13 2.73
C ARG A 17 21.25 9.33 2.78
N SER A 18 21.73 10.53 3.11
CA SER A 18 23.17 10.81 3.25
C SER A 18 23.81 10.01 4.39
N LEU A 19 23.16 9.95 5.55
CA LEU A 19 23.64 9.14 6.68
C LEU A 19 23.75 7.66 6.31
N ARG A 20 22.74 7.12 5.62
CA ARG A 20 22.79 5.76 5.07
C ARG A 20 23.95 5.59 4.09
N GLY A 21 24.16 6.54 3.17
CA GLY A 21 25.27 6.53 2.21
C GLY A 21 26.65 6.52 2.87
N LEU A 22 26.76 7.06 4.08
CA LEU A 22 27.96 7.01 4.93
C LEU A 22 28.07 5.71 5.76
N GLY A 23 27.23 4.70 5.48
CA GLY A 23 27.24 3.41 6.17
C GLY A 23 26.63 3.43 7.57
N LYS A 24 25.84 4.47 7.92
CA LYS A 24 25.17 4.53 9.23
C LYS A 24 23.90 3.69 9.24
N THR A 25 23.63 3.06 10.36
CA THR A 25 22.33 2.44 10.65
C THR A 25 21.40 3.49 11.22
N VAL A 26 20.20 3.62 10.66
CA VAL A 26 19.18 4.58 11.10
C VAL A 26 17.94 3.79 11.52
N LEU A 27 17.50 3.98 12.76
CA LEU A 27 16.18 3.57 13.21
C LEU A 27 15.27 4.80 13.14
N LEU A 28 14.22 4.72 12.32
CA LEU A 28 13.22 5.78 12.19
C LEU A 28 11.87 5.28 12.69
N THR A 29 11.17 6.13 13.44
CA THR A 29 9.78 5.91 13.83
C THR A 29 8.94 6.96 13.12
N THR A 30 7.94 6.53 12.37
CA THR A 30 7.05 7.43 11.64
C THR A 30 5.66 6.83 11.55
N HIS A 31 4.66 7.70 11.61
CA HIS A 31 3.27 7.38 11.26
C HIS A 31 2.97 7.74 9.79
N TYR A 32 3.96 8.27 9.06
CA TYR A 32 3.86 8.58 7.63
C TYR A 32 4.39 7.39 6.82
N LEU A 33 3.50 6.60 6.23
CA LEU A 33 3.89 5.37 5.55
C LEU A 33 4.63 5.63 4.22
N ASP A 34 4.45 6.80 3.62
CA ASP A 34 5.26 7.26 2.48
C ASP A 34 6.73 7.47 2.87
N GLU A 35 7.00 7.98 4.08
CA GLU A 35 8.36 8.10 4.65
C GLU A 35 8.99 6.71 4.86
N ALA A 36 8.24 5.77 5.42
CA ALA A 36 8.68 4.39 5.61
C ALA A 36 8.99 3.72 4.26
N GLN A 37 8.11 3.85 3.26
CA GLN A 37 8.33 3.31 1.92
C GLN A 37 9.56 3.92 1.23
N GLN A 38 9.81 5.22 1.40
CA GLN A 38 10.85 5.91 0.66
C GLN A 38 12.24 5.83 1.29
N LEU A 39 12.33 5.66 2.62
CA LEU A 39 13.61 5.71 3.34
C LEU A 39 14.06 4.35 3.88
N ALA A 40 13.13 3.47 4.21
CA ALA A 40 13.45 2.26 4.94
C ALA A 40 13.85 1.10 4.01
N ASP A 41 14.93 0.41 4.35
CA ASP A 41 15.24 -0.91 3.77
C ASP A 41 14.24 -1.97 4.24
N ARG A 42 13.75 -1.83 5.48
CA ARG A 42 12.84 -2.74 6.16
C ARG A 42 11.88 -1.93 7.04
N VAL A 43 10.64 -2.37 7.11
CA VAL A 43 9.58 -1.79 7.96
C VAL A 43 9.12 -2.84 8.94
N ALA A 44 9.04 -2.44 10.21
CA ALA A 44 8.39 -3.20 11.27
C ALA A 44 7.06 -2.51 11.60
N VAL A 45 5.96 -3.25 11.58
CA VAL A 45 4.65 -2.77 12.04
C VAL A 45 4.50 -3.18 13.50
N LEU A 46 4.33 -2.19 14.38
CA LEU A 46 4.18 -2.38 15.82
C LEU A 46 2.72 -2.14 16.22
N VAL A 47 2.07 -3.14 16.81
CA VAL A 47 0.68 -3.08 17.30
C VAL A 47 0.65 -3.58 18.73
N ALA A 48 0.03 -2.81 19.63
CA ALA A 48 -0.10 -3.15 21.05
C ALA A 48 1.22 -3.56 21.76
N GLY A 49 2.37 -3.04 21.31
CA GLY A 49 3.68 -3.35 21.88
C GLY A 49 4.43 -4.50 21.21
N GLU A 50 3.81 -5.18 20.23
CA GLU A 50 4.38 -6.34 19.53
C GLU A 50 4.62 -6.06 18.05
N ILE A 51 5.68 -6.63 17.48
CA ILE A 51 5.97 -6.54 16.04
C ILE A 51 5.15 -7.60 15.32
N VAL A 52 4.05 -7.18 14.69
CA VAL A 52 3.13 -8.08 13.98
C VAL A 52 3.58 -8.40 12.56
N LYS A 53 4.42 -7.54 11.97
CA LYS A 53 4.94 -7.73 10.61
C LYS A 53 6.31 -7.07 10.45
N LEU A 54 7.21 -7.72 9.71
CA LEU A 54 8.56 -7.22 9.43
C LEU A 54 9.03 -7.66 8.05
N GLY A 55 9.45 -6.72 7.21
CA GLY A 55 9.93 -7.03 5.84
C GLY A 55 10.31 -5.78 5.06
N ARG A 56 10.73 -5.92 3.81
CA ARG A 56 10.87 -4.78 2.91
C ARG A 56 9.49 -4.19 2.60
N PRO A 57 9.36 -2.86 2.40
CA PRO A 57 8.08 -2.27 2.02
C PRO A 57 7.39 -2.99 0.85
N SER A 58 8.15 -3.38 -0.18
CA SER A 58 7.61 -4.11 -1.34
C SER A 58 7.11 -5.52 -1.01
N GLU A 59 7.73 -6.21 -0.05
CA GLU A 59 7.31 -7.54 0.40
C GLU A 59 6.02 -7.46 1.21
N LEU A 60 5.89 -6.42 2.04
CA LEU A 60 4.67 -6.18 2.81
C LEU A 60 3.48 -5.89 1.88
N ILE A 61 3.68 -5.02 0.88
CA ILE A 61 2.67 -4.67 -0.12
C ILE A 61 2.30 -5.87 -1.01
N ALA A 62 3.28 -6.65 -1.45
CA ALA A 62 3.05 -7.78 -2.34
C ALA A 62 2.20 -8.90 -1.70
N SER A 63 2.11 -8.93 -0.36
CA SER A 63 1.24 -9.88 0.34
C SER A 63 -0.23 -9.46 0.38
N ALA A 64 -0.57 -8.23 -0.01
CA ALA A 64 -1.94 -7.75 -0.03
C ALA A 64 -2.59 -7.90 -1.41
N LYS A 65 -3.91 -8.11 -1.40
CA LYS A 65 -4.71 -8.24 -2.61
C LYS A 65 -4.82 -6.91 -3.35
N ALA A 66 -4.88 -6.99 -4.67
CA ALA A 66 -5.26 -5.86 -5.51
C ALA A 66 -6.78 -5.71 -5.50
N GLU A 67 -7.24 -4.49 -5.73
CA GLU A 67 -8.65 -4.12 -5.74
C GLU A 67 -9.05 -3.69 -7.15
N ILE A 68 -10.11 -4.29 -7.68
CA ILE A 68 -10.75 -3.89 -8.93
C ILE A 68 -12.09 -3.26 -8.59
N ARG A 69 -12.26 -1.99 -8.95
CA ARG A 69 -13.51 -1.23 -8.76
C ARG A 69 -14.14 -0.95 -10.11
N TYR A 70 -15.46 -1.06 -10.20
CA TYR A 70 -16.22 -0.68 -11.39
C TYR A 70 -17.67 -0.42 -10.99
N ARG A 71 -18.46 0.19 -11.89
CA ARG A 71 -19.90 0.32 -11.71
C ARG A 71 -20.66 -0.68 -12.56
N ARG A 72 -21.67 -1.31 -11.96
CA ARG A 72 -22.65 -2.18 -12.62
C ARG A 72 -24.04 -1.66 -12.28
N ASP A 73 -24.80 -1.30 -13.31
CA ASP A 73 -26.17 -0.76 -13.15
C ASP A 73 -26.25 0.42 -12.16
N GLY A 74 -25.19 1.26 -12.14
CA GLY A 74 -25.04 2.40 -11.24
C GLY A 74 -24.44 2.08 -9.86
N GLU A 75 -24.40 0.81 -9.46
CA GLU A 75 -23.85 0.35 -8.18
C GLU A 75 -22.33 0.14 -8.25
N LEU A 76 -21.61 0.56 -7.21
CA LEU A 76 -20.17 0.32 -7.10
C LEU A 76 -19.93 -1.14 -6.70
N VAL A 77 -19.18 -1.86 -7.52
CA VAL A 77 -18.70 -3.21 -7.23
C VAL A 77 -17.21 -3.17 -6.96
N VAL A 78 -16.80 -3.83 -5.87
CA VAL A 78 -15.40 -3.96 -5.45
C VAL A 78 -15.04 -5.44 -5.42
N LEU A 79 -13.94 -5.80 -6.07
CA LEU A 79 -13.39 -7.16 -6.08
C LEU A 79 -11.94 -7.14 -5.61
N GLU A 80 -11.63 -7.97 -4.62
CA GLU A 80 -10.25 -8.21 -4.19
C GLU A 80 -9.68 -9.46 -4.88
N THR A 81 -8.42 -9.39 -5.31
CA THR A 81 -7.76 -10.50 -6.01
C THR A 81 -6.24 -10.46 -5.87
N GLU A 82 -5.63 -11.64 -5.80
CA GLU A 82 -4.16 -11.79 -5.91
C GLU A 82 -3.69 -11.78 -7.37
N GLU A 83 -4.61 -11.98 -8.32
CA GLU A 83 -4.32 -12.11 -9.76
C GLU A 83 -5.08 -11.04 -10.57
N PRO A 84 -4.74 -9.74 -10.41
CA PRO A 84 -5.51 -8.63 -10.99
C PRO A 84 -5.63 -8.70 -12.51
N THR A 85 -4.59 -9.14 -13.21
CA THR A 85 -4.62 -9.27 -14.67
C THR A 85 -5.61 -10.34 -15.13
N ARG A 86 -5.65 -11.50 -14.47
CA ARG A 86 -6.60 -12.58 -14.81
C ARG A 86 -8.02 -12.16 -14.48
N ALA A 87 -8.25 -11.64 -13.28
CA ALA A 87 -9.57 -11.17 -12.84
C ALA A 87 -10.12 -10.06 -13.74
N LEU A 88 -9.28 -9.08 -14.13
CA LEU A 88 -9.67 -8.03 -15.06
C LEU A 88 -10.03 -8.59 -16.44
N HIS A 89 -9.25 -9.54 -16.95
CA HIS A 89 -9.53 -10.20 -18.22
C HIS A 89 -10.88 -10.93 -18.21
N GLU A 90 -11.13 -11.75 -17.18
CA GLU A 90 -12.39 -12.49 -17.04
C GLU A 90 -13.59 -11.53 -16.90
N LEU A 91 -13.45 -10.49 -16.07
CA LEU A 91 -14.48 -9.47 -15.86
C LEU A 91 -14.83 -8.73 -17.16
N THR A 92 -13.83 -8.24 -17.88
CA THR A 92 -14.03 -7.50 -19.13
C THR A 92 -14.54 -8.39 -20.26
N ALA A 93 -14.08 -9.64 -20.34
CA ALA A 93 -14.57 -10.61 -21.32
C ALA A 93 -16.06 -10.94 -21.10
N ALA A 94 -16.48 -11.13 -19.85
CA ALA A 94 -17.88 -11.38 -19.50
C ALA A 94 -18.77 -10.17 -19.86
N ALA A 95 -18.34 -8.95 -19.52
CA ALA A 95 -19.09 -7.74 -19.85
C ALA A 95 -19.29 -7.57 -21.37
N LEU A 96 -18.23 -7.77 -22.15
CA LEU A 96 -18.29 -7.70 -23.62
C LEU A 96 -19.20 -8.78 -24.23
N ALA A 97 -19.18 -10.00 -23.68
CA ALA A 97 -20.06 -11.08 -24.14
C ALA A 97 -21.55 -10.76 -23.91
N GLU A 98 -21.86 -9.97 -22.89
CA GLU A 98 -23.22 -9.50 -22.58
C GLU A 98 -23.57 -8.17 -23.25
N GLY A 99 -22.65 -7.59 -24.03
CA GLY A 99 -22.83 -6.28 -24.67
C GLY A 99 -22.92 -5.12 -23.67
N ARG A 100 -22.29 -5.27 -22.49
CA ARG A 100 -22.31 -4.30 -21.40
C ARG A 100 -20.97 -3.58 -21.29
N GLU A 101 -21.03 -2.28 -20.98
CA GLU A 101 -19.86 -1.47 -20.64
C GLU A 101 -19.64 -1.47 -19.13
N LEU A 102 -18.37 -1.56 -18.70
CA LEU A 102 -18.00 -1.42 -17.30
C LEU A 102 -17.58 0.03 -17.03
N GLU A 103 -18.50 0.80 -16.45
CA GLU A 103 -18.23 2.20 -16.16
C GLU A 103 -17.24 2.37 -15.00
N GLY A 104 -16.30 3.31 -15.14
CA GLY A 104 -15.39 3.69 -14.06
C GLY A 104 -14.48 2.56 -13.57
N ILE A 105 -14.06 1.66 -14.47
CA ILE A 105 -13.16 0.57 -14.12
C ILE A 105 -11.80 1.09 -13.65
N GLU A 106 -11.37 0.68 -12.47
CA GLU A 106 -10.11 1.03 -11.84
C GLU A 106 -9.47 -0.23 -11.26
N VAL A 107 -8.17 -0.40 -11.49
CA VAL A 107 -7.36 -1.44 -10.83
C VAL A 107 -6.34 -0.75 -9.94
N ARG A 108 -6.43 -0.99 -8.63
CA ARG A 108 -5.54 -0.42 -7.64
C ARG A 108 -4.77 -1.53 -6.95
N ARG A 109 -3.44 -1.38 -6.85
CA ARG A 109 -2.64 -2.23 -5.96
C ARG A 109 -2.70 -1.70 -4.53
N ALA A 110 -2.64 -2.61 -3.57
CA ALA A 110 -2.47 -2.23 -2.17
C ALA A 110 -1.24 -1.34 -1.98
N THR A 111 -1.34 -0.42 -1.04
CA THR A 111 -0.27 0.42 -0.55
C THR A 111 0.22 -0.09 0.80
N LEU A 112 1.30 0.48 1.33
CA LEU A 112 1.73 0.15 2.69
C LEU A 112 0.71 0.63 3.73
N GLU A 113 -0.09 1.65 3.40
CA GLU A 113 -1.19 2.13 4.23
C GLU A 113 -2.33 1.14 4.31
N ASP A 114 -2.74 0.55 3.19
CA ASP A 114 -3.76 -0.50 3.19
C ASP A 114 -3.32 -1.69 4.06
N VAL A 115 -2.06 -2.14 3.91
CA VAL A 115 -1.48 -3.23 4.72
C VAL A 115 -1.43 -2.87 6.20
N TYR A 116 -1.06 -1.64 6.52
CA TYR A 116 -1.01 -1.17 7.90
C TYR A 116 -2.41 -1.16 8.53
N LEU A 117 -3.41 -0.65 7.81
CA LEU A 117 -4.80 -0.62 8.29
C LEU A 117 -5.34 -2.03 8.51
N GLU A 118 -5.13 -2.95 7.56
CA GLU A 118 -5.53 -4.35 7.71
C GLU A 118 -4.95 -5.01 8.97
N LEU A 119 -3.67 -4.73 9.26
CA LEU A 119 -2.98 -5.28 10.44
C LEU A 119 -3.40 -4.65 11.77
N VAL A 120 -3.95 -3.43 11.75
CA VAL A 120 -4.37 -2.70 12.95
C VAL A 120 -5.86 -2.89 13.23
N ASP A 121 -6.67 -3.01 12.17
CA ASP A 121 -8.12 -3.23 12.26
C ASP A 121 -8.49 -4.71 12.50
N GLY A 122 -7.58 -5.64 12.16
CA GLY A 122 -7.71 -7.04 12.58
C GLY A 122 -7.57 -7.15 14.10
N GLU A 123 -8.57 -7.71 14.79
CA GLU A 123 -8.46 -7.99 16.23
C GLU A 123 -7.15 -8.75 16.51
N PRO A 124 -6.38 -8.36 17.55
CA PRO A 124 -5.13 -9.04 17.86
C PRO A 124 -5.44 -10.50 18.20
N VAL A 125 -4.71 -11.42 17.56
CA VAL A 125 -4.71 -12.86 17.91
C VAL A 125 -4.15 -13.06 19.32
#